data_AF-A0A957VSK6-F1
#
_entry.id   AF-A0A957VSK6-F1
#
_cell.length_a   1.000
_cell.length_b   1.000
_cell.length_c   1.000
_cell.angle_alpha   90.00
_cell.angle_beta   90.00
_cell.angle_gamma   90.00
#
_symmetry.space_group_name_H-M   'P 1'
#
loop_
_entity.id
_entity.type
_entity.pdbx_description
1 polymer ?
#
loop_
_entity_poly.entity_id
_entity_poly.type
_entity_poly.pdbx_seq_one_letter_code
_entity_poly.pdbx_strand_id
1 'polypeptide(L)'
;MILIYIIIFLSCLAFLFRSDLSTIGQISFRGGWKLGLAVLGLFLLQAMLVTYMPGQAMFQMMVVIGSQALLAFLILLNRHLPGAKLFALGVILNTAVMVANGGWMPITPEAYQALGSEHTVELQARAPASKGIMLAQHETNLWFLSDVIPVDFLGRNSAMS
;
A
#
# COMPACT_ATOMS: atom_id res chain seq x y z
N MET A 1 0.73 14.15 -10.18
CA MET A 1 0.06 15.14 -9.30
C MET A 1 -0.03 14.67 -7.85
N ILE A 2 -0.51 13.45 -7.57
CA ILE A 2 -0.58 12.86 -6.21
C ILE A 2 0.77 12.86 -5.46
N LEU A 3 1.88 12.54 -6.13
CA LEU A 3 3.21 12.49 -5.50
C LEU A 3 3.64 13.86 -4.91
N ILE A 4 3.30 14.95 -5.60
CA ILE A 4 3.61 16.31 -5.16
C ILE A 4 2.80 16.65 -3.90
N TYR A 5 1.53 16.28 -3.84
CA TYR A 5 0.70 16.51 -2.64
C TYR A 5 1.19 15.69 -1.45
N ILE A 6 1.62 14.44 -1.65
CA ILE A 6 2.23 13.62 -0.60
C ILE A 6 3.53 14.25 -0.11
N ILE A 7 4.38 14.73 -1.01
CA ILE A 7 5.64 15.40 -0.64
C ILE A 7 5.37 16.69 0.14
N ILE A 8 4.40 17.51 -0.29
CA ILE A 8 4.01 18.75 0.39
C ILE A 8 3.41 18.44 1.77
N PHE A 9 2.54 17.43 1.85
CA PHE A 9 1.92 17.01 3.11
C PHE A 9 2.96 16.48 4.10
N LEU A 10 3.85 15.59 3.67
CA LEU A 10 4.94 15.07 4.49
C LEU A 10 5.93 16.17 4.88
N SER A 11 6.19 17.14 4.00
CA SER A 11 7.02 18.31 4.30
C SER A 11 6.37 19.24 5.33
N CYS A 12 5.05 19.48 5.22
CA CYS A 12 4.29 20.21 6.23
C CYS A 12 4.28 19.48 7.57
N LEU A 13 4.10 18.15 7.55
CA LEU A 13 4.15 17.32 8.75
C LEU A 13 5.53 17.40 9.41
N ALA A 14 6.61 17.23 8.64
CA ALA A 14 7.98 17.36 9.14
C ALA A 14 8.27 18.75 9.72
N PHE A 15 7.74 19.81 9.09
CA PHE A 15 7.84 21.18 9.58
C PHE A 15 7.06 21.40 10.88
N LEU A 16 5.83 20.89 10.97
CA LEU A 16 4.96 21.04 12.13
C LEU A 16 5.46 20.24 13.35
N PHE A 17 6.03 19.06 13.12
CA PHE A 17 6.59 18.22 14.18
C PHE A 17 8.00 18.64 14.63
N ARG A 18 8.56 19.71 14.05
CA ARG A 18 9.88 20.26 14.39
C ARG A 18 10.90 19.15 14.65
N SER A 19 10.88 18.12 13.79
CA SER A 19 11.72 16.95 13.97
C SER A 19 13.14 17.39 13.65
N ASP A 20 13.98 17.48 14.67
CA ASP A 20 15.40 17.62 14.48
C ASP A 20 15.85 16.46 13.58
N LEU A 21 16.13 16.76 12.31
CA LEU A 21 16.52 15.77 11.30
C LEU A 21 17.81 15.05 11.73
N SER A 22 18.59 15.66 12.64
CA SER A 22 19.75 15.02 13.27
C SER A 22 19.35 13.88 14.21
N THR A 23 18.18 13.94 14.85
CA THR A 23 17.63 12.86 15.69
C THR A 23 17.18 11.68 14.83
N ILE A 24 16.64 11.93 13.63
CA ILE A 24 16.29 10.86 12.66
C ILE A 24 17.57 10.20 12.11
N GLY A 25 18.62 10.98 11.86
CA GLY A 25 19.93 10.47 11.44
C GLY A 25 20.67 9.63 12.50
N GLN A 26 20.32 9.80 13.78
CA GLN A 26 20.86 9.00 14.89
C GLN A 26 20.09 7.69 15.12
N ILE A 27 18.99 7.46 14.41
CA ILE A 27 18.24 6.21 14.49
C ILE A 27 19.07 5.08 13.87
N SER A 28 19.64 4.24 14.73
CA SER A 28 20.38 3.06 14.29
C SER A 28 19.40 1.95 13.87
N PHE A 29 19.32 1.73 12.56
CA PHE A 29 18.62 0.59 11.98
C PHE A 29 19.48 -0.67 12.07
N ARG A 30 18.90 -1.76 12.56
CA ARG A 30 19.50 -3.09 12.45
C ARG A 30 19.52 -3.48 10.96
N GLY A 31 20.71 -3.45 10.36
CA GLY A 31 20.93 -3.69 8.93
C GLY A 31 21.43 -2.48 8.14
N GLY A 32 21.38 -1.27 8.71
CA GLY A 32 21.88 -0.04 8.08
C GLY A 32 21.32 0.20 6.67
N TRP A 33 22.16 0.72 5.77
CA TRP A 33 21.81 1.01 4.38
C TRP A 33 21.34 -0.22 3.59
N LYS A 34 21.78 -1.43 3.97
CA LYS A 34 21.38 -2.69 3.29
C LYS A 34 19.88 -2.96 3.45
N LEU A 35 19.30 -2.61 4.60
CA LEU A 35 17.87 -2.73 4.83
C LEU A 35 17.10 -1.76 3.93
N GLY A 36 17.58 -0.52 3.81
CA GLY A 36 17.03 0.46 2.88
C GLY A 36 17.05 -0.04 1.44
N LEU A 37 18.17 -0.62 0.99
CA LEU A 37 18.28 -1.26 -0.32
C LEU A 37 17.36 -2.46 -0.48
N ALA A 38 17.19 -3.29 0.54
CA ALA A 38 16.27 -4.43 0.49
C ALA A 38 14.82 -3.96 0.33
N VAL A 39 14.39 -2.95 1.08
CA VAL A 39 13.05 -2.35 0.97
C VAL A 39 12.86 -1.71 -0.41
N LEU A 40 13.85 -0.97 -0.91
CA LEU A 40 13.81 -0.38 -2.24
C LEU A 40 13.73 -1.46 -3.33
N GLY A 41 14.53 -2.52 -3.22
CA GLY A 41 14.50 -3.65 -4.14
C GLY A 41 13.13 -4.35 -4.15
N LEU A 42 12.52 -4.56 -2.98
CA LEU A 42 11.17 -5.11 -2.86
C LEU A 42 10.13 -4.21 -3.53
N PHE A 43 10.22 -2.90 -3.32
CA PHE A 43 9.33 -1.93 -3.95
C PHE A 43 9.47 -1.95 -5.48
N LEU A 44 10.68 -1.92 -6.01
CA LEU A 44 10.94 -1.96 -7.45
C LEU A 44 10.47 -3.28 -8.08
N LEU A 45 10.71 -4.41 -7.41
CA LEU A 45 10.23 -5.73 -7.86
C LEU A 45 8.70 -5.75 -7.97
N GLN A 46 8.01 -5.25 -6.94
CA GLN A 46 6.55 -5.16 -6.97
C GLN A 46 6.06 -4.22 -8.06
N ALA A 47 6.66 -3.04 -8.21
CA ALA A 47 6.29 -2.07 -9.24
C ALA A 47 6.46 -2.66 -10.65
N MET A 48 7.56 -3.37 -10.89
CA MET A 48 7.81 -4.07 -12.16
C MET A 48 6.76 -5.15 -12.43
N LEU A 49 6.50 -6.04 -11.48
CA LEU A 49 5.51 -7.11 -11.64
C LEU A 49 4.11 -6.57 -11.90
N VAL A 50 3.71 -5.57 -11.13
CA VAL A 50 2.37 -5.00 -11.20
C VAL A 50 2.15 -4.20 -12.49
N THR A 51 3.19 -3.53 -13.00
CA THR A 51 3.08 -2.68 -14.20
C THR A 51 3.18 -3.50 -15.49
N TYR A 52 4.13 -4.44 -15.55
CA TYR A 52 4.48 -5.11 -16.81
C TYR A 52 3.90 -6.52 -16.96
N MET A 53 3.43 -7.14 -15.88
CA MET A 53 2.82 -8.46 -15.95
C MET A 53 1.33 -8.36 -15.58
N PRO A 54 0.44 -8.19 -16.57
CA PRO A 54 -0.99 -8.32 -16.32
C PRO A 54 -1.36 -9.76 -15.92
N GLY A 55 -2.50 -9.92 -15.24
CA GLY A 55 -3.01 -11.23 -14.83
C GLY A 55 -2.91 -11.52 -13.34
N GLN A 56 -3.27 -12.75 -12.97
CA GLN A 56 -3.42 -13.21 -11.58
C GLN A 56 -2.71 -14.56 -11.37
N ALA A 57 -1.56 -14.75 -12.01
CA ALA A 57 -0.82 -16.01 -11.89
C ALA A 57 -0.39 -16.26 -10.44
N MET A 58 -0.41 -17.53 -10.01
CA MET A 58 0.00 -17.95 -8.66
C MET A 58 1.39 -17.39 -8.29
N PHE A 59 2.34 -17.39 -9.22
CA PHE A 59 3.66 -16.80 -8.99
C PHE A 59 3.61 -15.30 -8.63
N GLN A 60 2.78 -14.50 -9.31
CA GLN A 60 2.65 -13.08 -9.01
C GLN A 60 2.06 -12.88 -7.61
N MET A 61 1.01 -13.64 -7.28
CA MET A 61 0.41 -13.64 -5.95
C MET A 61 1.44 -13.99 -4.87
N MET A 62 2.23 -15.05 -5.07
CA MET A 62 3.27 -15.46 -4.13
C MET A 62 4.34 -14.39 -3.95
N VAL A 63 4.77 -13.70 -5.01
CA VAL A 63 5.74 -12.61 -4.90
C VAL A 63 5.14 -11.42 -4.16
N VAL A 64 3.89 -11.04 -4.47
CA VAL A 64 3.21 -9.92 -3.82
C VAL A 64 3.02 -10.18 -2.32
N ILE A 65 2.49 -11.33 -1.93
CA ILE A 65 2.34 -11.70 -0.52
C ILE A 65 3.70 -11.86 0.15
N GLY A 66 4.64 -12.56 -0.49
CA GLY A 66 5.96 -12.82 0.05
C GLY A 66 6.75 -11.55 0.31
N SER A 67 6.62 -10.54 -0.56
CA SER A 67 7.25 -9.24 -0.36
C SER A 67 6.60 -8.41 0.75
N GLN A 68 5.28 -8.52 0.98
CA GLN A 68 4.62 -7.92 2.14
C GLN A 68 5.04 -8.60 3.46
N ALA A 69 5.10 -9.94 3.47
CA ALA A 69 5.57 -10.70 4.61
C ALA A 69 7.04 -10.39 4.95
N LEU A 70 7.89 -10.27 3.93
CA LEU A 70 9.29 -9.88 4.11
C LEU A 70 9.40 -8.44 4.64
N LEU A 71 8.59 -7.50 4.14
CA LEU A 71 8.53 -6.15 4.66
C LEU A 71 8.16 -6.14 6.16
N ALA A 72 7.09 -6.85 6.53
CA ALA A 72 6.68 -7.02 7.94
C ALA A 72 7.82 -7.58 8.80
N PHE A 73 8.51 -8.61 8.30
CA PHE A 73 9.66 -9.20 8.99
C PHE A 73 10.81 -8.20 9.19
N LEU A 74 11.18 -7.43 8.17
CA LEU A 74 12.24 -6.41 8.26
C LEU A 74 11.88 -5.31 9.27
N ILE A 75 10.61 -4.93 9.35
CA ILE A 75 10.12 -3.97 10.36
C ILE A 75 10.20 -4.58 11.75
N LEU A 76 9.77 -5.83 11.93
CA LEU A 76 9.81 -6.54 13.22
C LEU A 76 11.24 -6.80 13.72
N LEU A 77 12.22 -6.95 12.82
CA LEU A 77 13.64 -6.97 13.19
C LEU A 77 14.07 -5.64 13.83
N ASN A 78 13.41 -4.54 13.48
CA ASN A 78 13.64 -3.19 13.99
C ASN A 78 12.56 -2.73 14.99
N ARG A 79 11.93 -3.67 15.70
CA ARG A 79 10.88 -3.38 16.70
C ARG A 79 11.30 -2.50 17.88
N HIS A 80 12.60 -2.22 18.04
CA HIS A 80 13.12 -1.27 19.03
C HIS A 80 12.81 0.17 18.65
N LEU A 81 12.50 0.43 17.38
CA LEU A 81 12.14 1.75 16.89
C LEU A 81 10.73 2.14 17.34
N PRO A 82 10.51 3.40 17.75
CA PRO A 82 9.18 3.89 18.08
C PRO A 82 8.27 3.77 16.85
N GLY A 83 7.05 3.25 17.04
CA GLY A 83 6.08 3.04 15.97
C GLY A 83 6.28 1.79 15.10
N ALA A 84 7.44 1.13 15.11
CA ALA A 84 7.70 -0.02 14.25
C ALA A 84 6.75 -1.20 14.49
N LYS A 85 6.37 -1.48 15.75
CA LYS A 85 5.41 -2.54 16.07
C LYS A 85 4.01 -2.24 15.52
N LEU A 86 3.56 -0.99 15.63
CA LEU A 86 2.27 -0.55 15.11
C LEU A 86 2.25 -0.61 13.58
N PHE A 87 3.34 -0.16 12.94
CA PHE A 87 3.49 -0.25 11.49
C PHE A 87 3.51 -1.70 11.00
N ALA A 88 4.27 -2.59 11.66
CA ALA A 88 4.28 -4.01 11.36
C ALA A 88 2.88 -4.64 11.52
N LEU A 89 2.15 -4.27 12.59
CA LEU A 89 0.78 -4.75 12.79
C LEU A 89 -0.13 -4.34 11.64
N GLY A 90 -0.07 -3.08 11.19
CA GLY A 90 -0.82 -2.62 10.01
C GLY A 90 -0.48 -3.41 8.75
N VAL A 91 0.80 -3.64 8.48
CA VAL A 91 1.24 -4.45 7.32
C VAL A 91 0.75 -5.90 7.43
N ILE A 92 0.78 -6.50 8.62
CA ILE A 92 0.30 -7.87 8.87
C ILE A 92 -1.21 -7.95 8.66
N LEU A 93 -1.98 -7.01 9.19
CA LEU A 93 -3.44 -6.96 9.00
C LEU A 93 -3.79 -6.80 7.52
N ASN A 94 -3.13 -5.89 6.80
CA ASN A 94 -3.30 -5.74 5.36
C ASN A 94 -2.94 -7.02 4.60
N THR A 95 -1.86 -7.70 4.99
CA THR A 95 -1.47 -8.98 4.37
C THR A 95 -2.51 -10.07 4.65
N ALA A 96 -3.10 -10.11 5.84
CA ALA A 96 -4.15 -11.05 6.18
C ALA A 96 -5.42 -10.83 5.33
N VAL A 97 -5.80 -9.57 5.11
CA VAL A 97 -6.89 -9.22 4.18
C VAL A 97 -6.55 -9.70 2.76
N MET A 98 -5.33 -9.45 2.28
CA MET A 98 -4.92 -9.93 0.95
C MET A 98 -5.05 -11.46 0.85
N VAL A 99 -4.50 -12.20 1.80
CA VAL A 99 -4.55 -13.67 1.82
C VAL A 99 -6.00 -14.17 1.85
N ALA A 100 -6.88 -13.54 2.62
CA ALA A 100 -8.30 -13.90 2.72
C ALA A 100 -9.09 -13.63 1.42
N ASN A 101 -8.56 -12.82 0.51
CA ASN A 101 -9.21 -12.41 -0.75
C ASN A 101 -8.41 -12.87 -1.98
N GLY A 102 -7.81 -14.06 -1.93
CA GLY A 102 -7.10 -14.63 -3.08
C GLY A 102 -5.71 -14.04 -3.33
N GLY A 103 -5.14 -13.37 -2.33
CA GLY A 103 -3.78 -12.82 -2.34
C GLY A 103 -3.62 -11.44 -2.94
N TRP A 104 -4.73 -10.80 -3.28
CA TRP A 104 -4.78 -9.47 -3.85
C TRP A 104 -5.51 -8.51 -2.92
N MET A 105 -5.24 -7.21 -3.08
CA MET A 105 -5.90 -6.21 -2.25
C MET A 105 -7.31 -5.95 -2.81
N PRO A 106 -8.38 -6.18 -2.04
CA PRO A 106 -9.74 -5.91 -2.50
C PRO A 106 -9.93 -4.41 -2.73
N ILE A 107 -10.49 -4.05 -3.88
CA ILE A 107 -10.89 -2.68 -4.23
C ILE A 107 -12.34 -2.75 -4.71
N THR A 108 -13.20 -1.91 -4.14
CA THR A 108 -14.59 -1.84 -4.63
C THR A 108 -14.65 -1.07 -5.94
N PRO A 109 -15.55 -1.43 -6.87
CA PRO A 109 -15.72 -0.69 -8.13
C PRO A 109 -15.99 0.80 -7.91
N GLU A 110 -16.76 1.13 -6.87
CA GLU A 110 -17.09 2.51 -6.49
C GLU A 110 -15.83 3.29 -6.07
N ALA A 111 -14.96 2.67 -5.25
CA ALA A 111 -13.70 3.29 -4.85
C ALA A 111 -12.75 3.46 -6.05
N TYR A 112 -12.74 2.51 -6.98
CA TYR A 112 -11.91 2.60 -8.18
C TYR A 112 -12.38 3.71 -9.14
N GLN A 113 -13.70 3.88 -9.30
CA GLN A 113 -14.28 4.97 -10.08
C GLN A 113 -14.06 6.33 -9.42
N ALA A 114 -14.16 6.42 -8.09
CA ALA A 114 -13.92 7.65 -7.34
C ALA A 114 -12.50 8.21 -7.57
N LEU A 115 -11.51 7.32 -7.80
CA LEU A 115 -10.15 7.69 -8.18
C LEU A 115 -10.03 8.34 -9.57
N GLY A 116 -11.13 8.48 -10.31
CA GLY A 116 -11.15 9.06 -11.66
C GLY A 116 -10.68 8.10 -12.75
N SER A 117 -10.77 6.81 -12.51
CA SER A 117 -10.43 5.79 -13.51
C SER A 117 -11.48 5.76 -14.61
N GLU A 118 -11.10 6.04 -15.86
CA GLU A 118 -12.01 5.95 -17.01
C GLU A 118 -12.21 4.51 -17.51
N HIS A 119 -11.47 3.56 -16.94
CA HIS A 119 -11.56 2.16 -17.30
C HIS A 119 -12.57 1.42 -16.41
N THR A 120 -13.56 0.80 -17.04
CA THR A 120 -14.38 -0.22 -16.36
C THR A 120 -13.56 -1.50 -16.26
N VAL A 121 -13.31 -1.95 -15.04
CA VAL A 121 -12.64 -3.23 -14.76
C VAL A 121 -13.71 -4.20 -14.30
N GLU A 122 -13.71 -5.41 -14.87
CA GLU A 122 -14.64 -6.47 -14.50
C GLU A 122 -14.47 -6.89 -13.04
N LEU A 123 -15.55 -7.35 -12.42
CA LEU A 123 -15.49 -7.98 -11.09
C LEU A 123 -14.56 -9.19 -11.15
N GLN A 124 -13.83 -9.41 -10.06
CA GLN A 124 -12.79 -10.44 -9.90
C GLN A 124 -11.59 -10.27 -10.84
N ALA A 125 -11.52 -9.20 -11.64
CA ALA A 125 -10.34 -8.87 -12.43
C ALA A 125 -9.38 -7.97 -11.65
N ARG A 126 -8.10 -8.03 -12.01
CA ARG A 126 -7.07 -7.19 -11.41
C ARG A 126 -7.16 -5.77 -11.98
N ALA A 127 -7.14 -4.77 -11.11
CA ALA A 127 -7.06 -3.38 -11.53
C ALA A 127 -5.72 -3.12 -12.26
N PRO A 128 -5.75 -2.45 -13.43
CA PRO A 128 -4.55 -2.16 -14.23
C PRO A 128 -3.43 -1.53 -13.41
N ALA A 129 -2.20 -1.99 -13.61
CA ALA A 129 -1.00 -1.49 -12.93
C ALA A 129 -1.14 -1.38 -11.39
N SER A 130 -1.96 -2.24 -10.77
CA SER A 130 -2.11 -2.28 -9.32
C SER A 130 -2.09 -3.72 -8.77
N LYS A 131 -1.97 -3.83 -7.45
CA LYS A 131 -2.18 -5.08 -6.69
C LYS A 131 -3.66 -5.29 -6.34
N GLY A 132 -4.54 -4.47 -6.90
CA GLY A 132 -5.96 -4.44 -6.59
C GLY A 132 -6.73 -5.52 -7.35
N ILE A 133 -7.66 -6.20 -6.69
CA ILE A 133 -8.69 -7.03 -7.33
C ILE A 133 -10.04 -6.37 -7.13
N MET A 134 -10.85 -6.30 -8.19
CA MET A 134 -12.21 -5.75 -8.09
C MET A 134 -13.10 -6.74 -7.34
N LEU A 135 -13.52 -6.38 -6.14
CA LEU A 135 -14.43 -7.19 -5.35
C LEU A 135 -15.51 -6.29 -4.76
N ALA A 136 -16.77 -6.75 -4.81
CA ALA A 136 -17.81 -6.05 -4.09
C ALA A 136 -17.54 -6.14 -2.57
N GLN A 137 -17.99 -5.13 -1.82
CA GLN A 137 -17.76 -5.10 -0.37
C GLN A 137 -18.31 -6.36 0.33
N HIS A 138 -19.44 -6.89 -0.12
CA HIS A 138 -20.05 -8.10 0.45
C HIS A 138 -19.29 -9.39 0.12
N GLU A 139 -18.45 -9.39 -0.92
CA GLU A 139 -17.58 -10.50 -1.29
C GLU A 139 -16.19 -10.39 -0.63
N THR A 140 -15.90 -9.24 -0.01
CA THR A 140 -14.60 -8.95 0.60
C THR A 140 -14.53 -9.55 2.00
N ASN A 141 -13.71 -10.59 2.16
CA ASN A 141 -13.37 -11.14 3.46
C ASN A 141 -12.53 -10.14 4.26
N LEU A 142 -12.82 -9.99 5.57
CA LEU A 142 -12.13 -9.05 6.45
C LEU A 142 -12.19 -7.58 5.98
N TRP A 143 -13.28 -7.18 5.32
CA TRP A 143 -13.45 -5.82 4.80
C TRP A 143 -13.18 -4.72 5.84
N PHE A 144 -13.55 -4.96 7.11
CA PHE A 144 -13.35 -4.01 8.22
C PHE A 144 -11.87 -3.77 8.57
N LEU A 145 -10.98 -4.69 8.18
CA LEU A 145 -9.52 -4.57 8.33
C LEU A 145 -8.85 -4.08 7.05
N SER A 146 -9.61 -3.96 5.94
CA SER A 146 -9.04 -3.46 4.71
C SER A 146 -8.73 -1.98 4.86
N ASP A 147 -7.56 -1.57 4.41
CA ASP A 147 -7.16 -0.17 4.31
C ASP A 147 -7.84 0.50 3.09
N VAL A 148 -9.16 0.31 2.96
CA VAL A 148 -9.99 0.99 1.96
C VAL A 148 -10.49 2.27 2.60
N ILE A 149 -9.73 3.34 2.43
CA ILE A 149 -10.16 4.69 2.78
C ILE A 149 -10.78 5.29 1.51
N PRO A 150 -12.11 5.37 1.39
CA PRO A 150 -12.73 6.16 0.34
C PRO A 150 -12.36 7.62 0.59
N VAL A 151 -11.38 8.12 -0.17
CA VAL A 151 -11.03 9.54 -0.17
C VAL A 151 -12.04 10.27 -1.05
N ASP A 152 -13.19 10.58 -0.46
CA ASP A 152 -14.11 11.60 -1.00
C ASP A 152 -13.42 12.95 -0.84
N PHE A 153 -12.62 13.33 -1.84
CA PHE A 153 -12.02 14.65 -1.85
C PHE A 153 -13.15 15.66 -1.98
N LEU A 154 -13.47 16.33 -0.88
CA LEU A 154 -14.46 17.40 -0.78
C LEU A 154 -14.18 18.43 -1.89
N GLY A 155 -14.92 18.38 -2.99
CA GLY A 155 -14.71 19.26 -4.15
C GLY A 155 -15.00 18.67 -5.54
N ARG A 156 -15.31 17.38 -5.68
CA ARG A 156 -15.65 16.78 -6.99
C ARG A 156 -17.17 16.68 -7.27
N ASN A 157 -17.98 17.52 -6.63
CA ASN A 157 -19.41 17.64 -6.91
C ASN A 157 -19.69 18.94 -7.69
N SER A 158 -19.49 18.95 -9.01
CA SER A 158 -20.18 19.90 -9.94
C SER A 158 -19.78 19.78 -11.42
N ALA A 159 -19.37 18.61 -11.91
CA ALA A 159 -19.31 18.39 -13.35
C ALA A 159 -19.87 17.01 -13.64
N MET A 160 -20.74 16.91 -14.64
CA MET A 160 -21.54 15.75 -15.06
C MET A 160 -22.96 15.74 -14.45
N SER A 161 -23.75 16.75 -14.83
CA SER A 161 -25.19 16.56 -15.09
C SER A 161 -25.38 16.03 -16.50
#